data_AF-A0A5K0WHB1-F1
#
_entry.id   AF-A0A5K0WHB1-F1
#
_cell.length_a   1.000
_cell.length_b   1.000
_cell.length_c   1.000
_cell.angle_alpha   90.00
_cell.angle_beta   90.00
_cell.angle_gamma   90.00
#
_symmetry.space_group_name_H-M   'P 1'
#
loop_
_entity.id
_entity.type
_entity.pdbx_description
1 polymer ?
#
loop_
_entity_poly.entity_id
_entity_poly.type
_entity_poly.pdbx_seq_one_letter_code
_entity_poly.pdbx_strand_id
1 'polypeptide(L)' 'SELKITLTAAQEISTLGYSVRVVSMPSNNVFDKQSITYKELVLPSYVTKRVVVEASIKDF' A
#
# COMPACT_ATOMS: atom_id res chain seq x y z
N SER A 1 8.29 -12.43 3.90
CA SER A 1 7.07 -11.68 3.58
C SER A 1 7.42 -10.23 3.31
N GLU A 2 6.80 -9.70 2.28
CA GLU A 2 7.02 -8.48 1.51
C GLU A 2 6.87 -7.23 2.37
N LEU A 3 6.03 -7.28 3.41
CA LEU A 3 5.86 -6.19 4.37
C LEU A 3 7.19 -5.70 4.94
N LYS A 4 8.12 -6.62 5.27
CA LYS A 4 9.43 -6.25 5.82
C LYS A 4 10.24 -5.44 4.81
N ILE A 5 10.26 -5.87 3.55
CA ILE A 5 10.99 -5.19 2.48
C ILE A 5 10.35 -3.83 2.17
N THR A 6 9.01 -3.76 2.16
CA THR A 6 8.26 -2.53 1.92
C THR A 6 8.48 -1.51 3.04
N LEU A 7 8.58 -1.95 4.30
CA LEU A 7 8.92 -1.08 5.43
C LEU A 7 10.33 -0.51 5.31
N THR A 8 11.32 -1.33 4.96
CA THR A 8 12.70 -0.85 4.72
C THR A 8 12.74 0.18 3.58
N ALA A 9 12.09 -0.11 2.45
CA ALA A 9 12.02 0.83 1.33
C ALA A 9 11.34 2.15 1.71
N ALA A 10 10.25 2.10 2.50
CA ALA A 10 9.58 3.31 2.97
C ALA A 10 10.47 4.16 3.88
N GLN A 11 11.32 3.54 4.70
CA GLN A 11 12.31 4.25 5.52
C GLN A 11 13.33 4.98 4.63
N GLU A 12 13.89 4.31 3.63
CA GLU A 12 14.83 4.91 2.69
C GLU A 12 14.20 6.05 1.88
N ILE A 13 12.98 5.86 1.36
CA ILE A 13 12.28 6.92 0.62
C ILE A 13 11.96 8.13 1.52
N SER A 14 11.70 7.89 2.80
CA SER A 14 11.48 8.97 3.78
C SER A 14 12.75 9.80 4.00
N THR A 15 13.95 9.20 3.94
CA THR A 15 15.22 9.96 4.05
C THR A 15 15.48 10.86 2.85
N LEU A 16 14.86 10.56 1.70
CA LEU A 16 14.87 11.39 0.50
C LEU A 16 13.88 12.58 0.58
N GLY A 17 13.16 12.74 1.69
CA GLY A 17 12.25 13.86 1.94
C GLY A 17 10.81 13.64 1.46
N TYR A 18 10.45 12.42 1.06
CA TYR A 18 9.08 12.10 0.65
C TYR A 18 8.24 11.59 1.83
N SER A 19 6.97 11.98 1.88
CA SER A 19 6.00 11.36 2.79
C SER A 19 5.47 10.06 2.18
N VAL A 20 5.65 8.95 2.88
CA VAL A 20 5.27 7.60 2.42
C VAL A 20 4.29 6.97 3.40
N ARG A 21 3.34 6.19 2.88
CA ARG A 21 2.42 5.35 3.66
C ARG A 21 2.59 3.89 3.24
N VAL A 22 2.83 3.01 4.20
CA VAL A 22 2.80 1.56 3.99
C VAL A 22 1.44 1.03 4.42
N VAL A 23 0.76 0.32 3.53
CA VAL A 23 -0.52 -0.35 3.81
C VAL A 23 -0.30 -1.85 3.73
N SER A 24 -0.59 -2.56 4.82
CA SER A 24 -0.66 -4.02 4.79
C SER A 24 -1.99 -4.46 4.19
N MET A 25 -1.94 -5.23 3.11
CA MET A 25 -3.13 -5.69 2.37
C MET A 25 -3.19 -7.23 2.35
N PRO A 26 -3.58 -7.89 3.45
CA PRO A 26 -3.60 -9.35 3.55
C PRO A 26 -4.70 -10.01 2.70
N SER A 27 -5.76 -9.27 2.35
CA SER A 27 -6.84 -9.75 1.48
C SER A 27 -7.52 -8.59 0.74
N ASN A 28 -7.30 -8.50 -0.57
CA ASN A 28 -7.98 -7.55 -1.44
C ASN A 28 -9.50 -7.74 -1.44
N ASN A 29 -9.97 -8.99 -1.48
CA ASN A 29 -11.40 -9.32 -1.50
C ASN A 29 -12.15 -8.82 -0.27
N VAL A 30 -11.51 -8.86 0.91
CA VAL A 30 -12.10 -8.32 2.14
C VAL A 30 -12.08 -6.79 2.11
N PHE A 31 -10.98 -6.18 1.64
CA PHE A 31 -10.86 -4.74 1.47
C PHE A 31 -11.91 -4.18 0.49
N ASP A 32 -12.18 -4.89 -0.60
CA ASP A 32 -13.14 -4.48 -1.62
C ASP A 32 -14.59 -4.50 -1.15
N LYS A 33 -14.89 -5.26 -0.10
CA LYS A 33 -16.22 -5.27 0.53
C LYS A 33 -16.40 -4.17 1.57
N GLN A 34 -15.36 -3.41 1.90
CA GLN A 34 -15.45 -2.33 2.88
C GLN A 34 -16.19 -1.11 2.33
N SER A 35 -16.65 -0.25 3.24
CA SER A 35 -17.33 1.00 2.88
C SER A 35 -16.40 1.93 2.07
N ILE A 36 -16.99 2.76 1.21
CA ILE A 36 -16.26 3.75 0.41
C ILE A 36 -15.44 4.67 1.32
N THR A 37 -16.01 5.11 2.44
CA THR A 37 -15.33 5.94 3.43
C THR A 37 -14.08 5.27 4.01
N TYR A 38 -14.13 3.97 4.30
CA TYR A 38 -12.97 3.22 4.77
C TYR A 38 -11.90 3.09 3.68
N LYS A 39 -12.31 2.76 2.45
CA LYS A 39 -11.38 2.67 1.32
C LYS A 39 -10.66 4.00 1.05
N GLU A 40 -11.37 5.12 1.10
CA GLU A 40 -10.80 6.46 0.91
C GLU A 40 -9.85 6.85 2.06
N LEU A 41 -10.13 6.40 3.29
CA LEU A 41 -9.23 6.61 4.44
C LEU A 41 -7.90 5.86 4.27
N VAL A 42 -7.96 4.62 3.79
CA VAL A 42 -6.77 3.77 3.59
C VAL A 42 -6.00 4.17 2.32
N LEU A 43 -6.70 4.29 1.20
CA LEU A 43 -6.18 4.57 -0.15
C LEU A 43 -6.85 5.83 -0.74
N PRO A 44 -6.50 7.04 -0.27
CA PRO A 44 -7.14 8.27 -0.72
C PRO A 44 -6.96 8.46 -2.23
N SER A 45 -8.06 8.76 -2.92
CA SER A 45 -8.15 8.94 -4.37
C SER A 45 -7.17 9.99 -4.93
N TYR A 46 -6.88 11.03 -4.14
CA TYR A 46 -5.92 12.08 -4.50
C TYR A 46 -4.44 11.62 -4.45
N VAL A 47 -4.13 10.49 -3.81
CA VAL A 47 -2.78 9.90 -3.80
C VAL A 47 -2.69 8.86 -4.91
N THR A 48 -2.25 9.29 -6.09
CA THR A 48 -2.22 8.45 -7.30
C THR A 48 -0.93 7.65 -7.48
N LYS A 49 0.18 8.10 -6.88
CA LYS A 49 1.46 7.39 -6.90
C LYS A 49 1.43 6.23 -5.91
N ARG A 50 1.15 5.02 -6.40
CA ARG A 50 1.02 3.79 -5.59
C ARG A 50 1.91 2.68 -6.17
N VAL A 51 2.53 1.90 -5.29
CA VAL A 51 3.35 0.73 -5.64
C VAL A 51 2.81 -0.46 -4.85
N VAL A 52 2.60 -1.58 -5.53
CA VAL A 52 2.21 -2.86 -4.93
C VAL A 52 3.42 -3.78 -4.91
N VAL A 53 3.65 -4.46 -3.78
CA VAL A 53 4.79 -5.36 -3.57
C VAL A 53 4.25 -6.71 -3.11
N GLU A 54 4.41 -7.73 -3.95
CA GLU A 54 3.99 -9.10 -3.70
C GLU A 54 4.98 -10.07 -4.36
N ALA A 55 5.34 -11.18 -3.72
CA ALA A 55 6.06 -12.27 -4.37
C ALA A 55 5.07 -13.23 -5.06
N SER A 56 4.38 -12.73 -6.09
CA SER A 56 3.40 -13.48 -6.88
C SER A 56 3.48 -13.08 -8.36
N ILE A 57 2.67 -13.74 -9.19
CA ILE A 57 2.52 -13.44 -10.62
C ILE A 57 1.68 -12.16 -10.76
N LYS A 58 1.89 -11.41 -11.85
CA LYS A 58 1.38 -10.04 -12.07
C LYS A 58 -0.16 -9.91 -12.18
N ASP A 59 -0.92 -10.98 -11.99
CA ASP A 59 -2.37 -11.01 -12.26
C ASP A 59 -3.20 -10.79 -11.00
N PHE A 60 -3.10 -9.57 -10.44
CA PHE A 60 -4.11 -8.93 -9.58
C PHE A 60 -4.09 -7.42 -9.78
#